data_AF-A0A4Q1RT08-F1
#
_entry.id   AF-A0A4Q1RT08-F1
#
_cell.length_a   1.000
_cell.length_b   1.000
_cell.length_c   1.000
_cell.angle_alpha   90.00
_cell.angle_beta   90.00
_cell.angle_gamma   90.00
#
_symmetry.space_group_name_H-M   'P 1'
#
loop_
_entity.id
_entity.type
_entity.pdbx_description
1 polymer ?
#
loop_
_entity_poly.entity_id
_entity_poly.type
_entity_poly.pdbx_seq_one_letter_code
_entity_poly.pdbx_strand_id
1 'polypeptide(L)' 'MSLKESAANAAAQALDKVFKQLDDGKTDRDDVRAANSAMDLAAVFGVTAQDYAQRLGGD' A
#
# COMPACT_ATOMS: atom_id res chain seq x y z
N MET A 1 9.07 9.65 12.96
CA MET A 1 8.10 9.00 12.07
C MET A 1 6.74 9.05 12.74
N SER A 2 5.76 9.67 12.09
CA SER A 2 4.37 9.69 12.57
C SER A 2 3.68 8.35 12.32
N LEU A 3 2.63 8.03 13.09
CA LEU A 3 1.79 6.85 12.86
C LEU A 3 1.20 6.84 11.43
N LYS A 4 0.86 8.04 10.92
CA LYS A 4 0.41 8.24 9.54
C LYS A 4 1.49 7.84 8.53
N GLU A 5 2.73 8.26 8.73
CA GLU A 5 3.84 7.87 7.83
C GLU A 5 4.12 6.37 7.85
N SER A 6 4.07 5.74 9.03
CA SER A 6 4.27 4.29 9.16
C SER A 6 3.17 3.50 8.46
N ALA A 7 1.91 3.90 8.64
CA ALA A 7 0.76 3.26 7.97
C ALA A 7 0.81 3.43 6.45
N ALA A 8 1.13 4.64 5.97
CA ALA A 8 1.33 4.89 4.54
C ALA A 8 2.47 4.05 3.95
N ASN A 9 3.52 3.73 4.72
CA ASN A 9 4.69 2.99 4.22
C ASN A 9 4.36 1.50 4.10
N ALA A 10 3.68 0.96 5.12
CA ALA A 10 3.20 -0.42 5.11
C ALA A 10 2.21 -0.67 3.95
N ALA A 11 1.28 0.25 3.73
CA ALA A 11 0.33 0.14 2.63
C ALA A 11 0.99 0.29 1.25
N ALA A 12 1.97 1.19 1.07
CA ALA A 12 2.72 1.31 -0.17
C ALA A 12 3.50 0.03 -0.50
N GLN A 13 4.15 -0.58 0.48
CA GLN A 13 4.88 -1.85 0.30
C GLN A 13 3.94 -3.01 -0.05
N ALA A 14 2.78 -3.08 0.61
CA ALA A 14 1.79 -4.13 0.32
C ALA A 14 1.20 -3.97 -1.08
N LEU A 15 0.95 -2.73 -1.52
CA LEU A 15 0.50 -2.42 -2.88
C LEU A 15 1.55 -2.79 -3.93
N ASP A 16 2.82 -2.40 -3.73
CA ASP A 16 3.92 -2.75 -4.63
C ASP A 16 4.06 -4.27 -4.81
N LYS A 17 3.95 -5.04 -3.72
CA LYS A 17 3.96 -6.50 -3.75
C LYS A 17 2.83 -7.08 -4.60
N VAL A 18 1.62 -6.55 -4.45
CA VAL A 18 0.44 -7.00 -5.21
C VAL A 18 0.55 -6.62 -6.69
N PHE A 19 1.02 -5.41 -7.00
CA PHE A 19 1.21 -4.98 -8.39
C PHE A 19 2.26 -5.84 -9.11
N LYS A 20 3.38 -6.16 -8.45
CA LYS A 20 4.39 -7.10 -9.00
C LYS A 20 3.81 -8.48 -9.26
N GLN A 21 3.01 -9.00 -8.34
CA GLN A 21 2.36 -10.30 -8.54
C GLN A 21 1.33 -10.31 -9.65
N LEU A 22 0.62 -9.19 -9.85
CA LEU A 22 -0.31 -9.02 -10.97
C LEU A 22 0.43 -9.02 -12.31
N ASP A 23 1.57 -8.32 -12.38
CA ASP A 23 2.43 -8.28 -13.57
C ASP A 23 3.05 -9.65 -13.88
N ASP A 24 3.48 -10.37 -12.85
CA ASP A 24 4.01 -11.75 -12.96
C ASP A 24 2.93 -12.81 -13.22
N GLY A 25 1.64 -12.45 -13.21
CA GLY A 25 0.51 -13.38 -13.35
C GLY A 25 0.35 -14.37 -12.19
N LYS A 26 0.96 -14.09 -11.04
CA LYS A 26 1.02 -14.95 -9.84
C LYS A 26 0.35 -14.31 -8.64
N THR A 27 -0.80 -13.67 -8.84
CA THR A 27 -1.53 -12.99 -7.77
C THR A 27 -1.98 -13.97 -6.69
N ASP A 28 -1.42 -13.80 -5.48
CA ASP A 28 -1.86 -14.49 -4.28
C ASP A 28 -3.02 -13.72 -3.62
N ARG A 29 -4.11 -14.43 -3.32
CA ARG A 29 -5.28 -13.84 -2.67
C ARG A 29 -4.98 -13.32 -1.27
N ASP A 30 -4.12 -13.99 -0.51
CA ASP A 30 -3.80 -13.57 0.85
C ASP A 30 -2.99 -12.27 0.85
N ASP A 31 -2.09 -12.09 -0.13
CA ASP A 31 -1.34 -10.85 -0.31
C ASP A 31 -2.24 -9.68 -0.76
N VAL A 32 -3.19 -9.92 -1.67
CA VAL A 32 -4.21 -8.92 -2.04
C VAL A 32 -5.03 -8.50 -0.82
N ARG A 33 -5.43 -9.47 0.02
CA ARG A 33 -6.21 -9.19 1.23
C ARG A 33 -5.41 -8.40 2.27
N ALA A 34 -4.13 -8.72 2.42
CA ALA A 34 -3.21 -7.99 3.28
C ALA A 34 -3.03 -6.54 2.80
N ALA A 35 -2.88 -6.32 1.49
CA ALA A 35 -2.77 -4.98 0.92
C ALA A 35 -4.05 -4.15 1.12
N ASN A 36 -5.23 -4.73 0.91
CA ASN A 36 -6.49 -4.05 1.21
C ASN A 36 -6.61 -3.68 2.70
N SER A 37 -6.23 -4.59 3.61
CA SER A 37 -6.26 -4.31 5.05
C SER A 37 -5.28 -3.21 5.45
N ALA A 38 -4.11 -3.15 4.81
CA ALA A 38 -3.14 -2.09 5.03
C ALA A 38 -3.65 -0.73 4.51
N MET A 39 -4.36 -0.71 3.37
CA MET A 39 -5.01 0.48 2.86
C MET A 39 -6.12 0.98 3.80
N ASP A 40 -6.98 0.09 4.30
CA ASP A 40 -8.02 0.45 5.28
C ASP A 40 -7.41 1.06 6.55
N LEU A 41 -6.34 0.45 7.08
CA LEU A 41 -5.64 0.98 8.24
C LEU A 41 -5.05 2.37 7.97
N ALA A 42 -4.45 2.56 6.80
CA ALA A 42 -3.90 3.85 6.41
C ALA A 42 -4.98 4.92 6.20
N ALA A 43 -6.16 4.54 5.69
CA ALA A 43 -7.31 5.43 5.59
C ALA A 43 -7.79 5.91 6.98
N VAL A 44 -7.76 5.05 8.01
CA VAL A 44 -8.05 5.43 9.41
C VAL A 44 -7.09 6.51 9.92
N PHE A 45 -5.83 6.48 9.49
CA PHE A 45 -4.83 7.51 9.82
C PHE A 45 -4.85 8.73 8.88
N GLY A 46 -5.86 8.84 8.00
CA GLY A 46 -6.00 9.96 7.06
C GLY A 46 -4.95 9.97 5.95
N VAL A 47 -4.41 8.81 5.58
CA VAL A 47 -3.57 8.65 4.39
C VAL A 47 -4.46 8.72 3.16
N THR A 48 -4.16 9.64 2.26
CA THR A 48 -4.91 9.88 1.03
C THR A 48 -4.23 9.24 -0.17
N ALA A 49 -4.95 9.13 -1.29
CA ALA A 49 -4.36 8.74 -2.57
C ALA A 49 -3.17 9.62 -2.98
N GLN A 50 -3.17 10.92 -2.62
CA GLN A 50 -2.03 11.82 -2.85
C GLN A 50 -0.81 11.46 -2.00
N ASP A 51 -0.99 11.08 -0.73
CA ASP A 51 0.10 10.64 0.15
C ASP A 51 0.79 9.37 -0.44
N TYR A 52 0.02 8.48 -1.08
CA TYR A 52 0.56 7.32 -1.81
C TYR A 52 1.27 7.72 -3.10
N ALA A 53 0.67 8.61 -3.90
CA ALA A 53 1.27 9.06 -5.16
C ALA A 53 2.61 9.75 -4.93
N GLN A 54 2.76 10.54 -3.86
CA GLN A 54 4.04 11.13 -3.48
C GLN A 54 5.12 10.09 -3.12
N ARG A 55 4.71 8.91 -2.64
CA ARG A 55 5.63 7.84 -2.24
C ARG A 55 5.93 6.84 -3.35
N LEU A 56 4.98 6.63 -4.26
CA LEU A 56 5.11 5.70 -5.38
C LEU A 56 5.63 6.37 -6.66
N GLY A 57 5.46 7.69 -6.81
CA GLY A 57 5.82 8.46 -8.01
C GLY A 57 6.90 9.52 -7.79
N GLY A 58 7.56 9.54 -6.64
CA GLY A 58 8.69 10.43 -6.37
C GLY A 58 10.01 9.82 -6.82
N ASP A 59 10.25 9.85 -8.13
CA ASP A 59 11.61 9.82 -8.74
C ASP A 59 11.98 11.25 -9.16
#